data_AF-A0A1E3GQ87-F1
#
_entry.id   AF-A0A1E3GQ87-F1
#
_cell.length_a   1.000
_cell.length_b   1.000
_cell.length_c   1.000
_cell.angle_alpha   90.00
_cell.angle_beta   90.00
_cell.angle_gamma   90.00
#
_symmetry.space_group_name_H-M   'P 1'
#
loop_
_entity.id
_entity.type
_entity.pdbx_description
1 polymer ?
#
loop_
_entity_poly.entity_id
_entity_poly.type
_entity_poly.pdbx_seq_one_letter_code
_entity_poly.pdbx_strand_id
1 'polypeptide(L)'
;MIHELAHKLDMLRDGANGAPPMHPDMRPGEWHDIFSAAWDRLENDLQHHRSLPLDDYALTSPAEFFAVCSETFFETPETMKQDMPKVYGLLCQFYRQQPLPVAASKMQLAGNN
;
A
#
# COMPACT_ATOMS: atom_id res chain seq x y z
N MET A 1 -4.39 -14.96 1.73
CA MET A 1 -3.36 -15.60 0.85
C MET A 1 -2.29 -14.59 0.44
N ILE A 2 -2.67 -13.36 0.06
CA ILE A 2 -1.75 -12.28 -0.29
C ILE A 2 -0.78 -11.96 0.85
N HIS A 3 -1.27 -11.98 2.09
CA HIS A 3 -0.47 -11.79 3.30
C HIS A 3 0.82 -12.65 3.32
N GLU A 4 0.67 -13.97 3.22
CA GLU A 4 1.80 -14.92 3.18
C GLU A 4 2.71 -14.73 1.95
N LEU A 5 2.15 -14.31 0.81
CA LEU A 5 2.94 -13.97 -0.38
C LEU A 5 3.80 -12.72 -0.11
N ALA A 6 3.25 -11.70 0.53
CA ALA A 6 3.97 -10.48 0.86
C ALA A 6 5.16 -10.78 1.78
N HIS A 7 4.99 -11.60 2.82
CA HIS A 7 6.13 -12.03 3.65
C HIS A 7 7.20 -12.77 2.86
N LYS A 8 6.84 -13.65 1.93
CA LYS A 8 7.82 -14.32 1.07
C LYS A 8 8.60 -13.35 0.20
N LEU A 9 7.96 -12.28 -0.29
CA LEU A 9 8.63 -11.23 -1.06
C LEU A 9 9.57 -10.38 -0.19
N ASP A 10 9.13 -10.05 1.02
CA ASP A 10 9.91 -9.27 1.99
C ASP A 10 11.22 -9.99 2.35
N MET A 11 11.14 -11.30 2.58
CA MET A 11 12.28 -12.14 2.96
C MET A 11 13.35 -12.36 1.88
N LEU A 12 13.19 -11.84 0.65
CA LEU A 12 14.06 -12.17 -0.48
C LEU A 12 15.50 -11.62 -0.40
N ARG A 13 15.79 -10.62 0.43
CA ARG A 13 17.15 -10.06 0.54
C ARG A 13 17.64 -9.87 1.97
N ASP A 14 16.79 -9.36 2.86
CA ASP A 14 17.23 -8.89 4.19
C ASP A 14 16.30 -9.35 5.34
N GLY A 15 15.58 -10.46 5.15
CA GLY A 15 14.59 -10.97 6.12
C GLY A 15 13.27 -10.18 6.09
N ALA A 16 12.37 -10.44 7.04
CA ALA A 16 11.07 -9.79 7.10
C ALA A 16 11.18 -8.41 7.79
N ASN A 17 11.34 -7.34 7.02
CA ASN A 17 11.57 -5.99 7.52
C ASN A 17 10.63 -4.91 6.91
N GLY A 18 9.64 -5.31 6.12
CA GLY A 18 8.71 -4.40 5.45
C GLY A 18 9.31 -3.63 4.26
N ALA A 19 10.50 -4.02 3.80
CA ALA A 19 11.23 -3.41 2.70
C ALA A 19 11.72 -4.48 1.71
N PRO A 20 10.80 -5.10 0.96
CA PRO A 20 11.15 -6.11 -0.05
C PRO A 20 12.11 -5.55 -1.10
N PRO A 21 12.85 -6.41 -1.82
CA PRO A 21 13.72 -5.97 -2.91
C PRO A 21 12.94 -5.21 -3.98
N MET A 22 13.29 -3.94 -4.16
CA MET A 22 12.58 -3.04 -5.06
C MET A 22 13.14 -3.10 -6.48
N HIS A 23 12.32 -2.67 -7.44
CA HIS A 23 12.76 -2.53 -8.83
C HIS A 23 13.84 -1.43 -8.97
N PRO A 24 14.70 -1.48 -10.00
CA PRO A 24 15.78 -0.51 -10.19
C PRO A 24 15.33 0.95 -10.34
N ASP A 25 14.10 1.17 -10.79
CA ASP A 25 13.47 2.48 -10.99
C ASP A 25 12.75 3.01 -9.74
N MET A 26 12.62 2.19 -8.70
CA MET A 26 12.10 2.61 -7.41
C MET A 26 13.20 3.17 -6.51
N ARG A 27 12.84 4.10 -5.62
CA ARG A 27 13.76 4.72 -4.67
C ARG A 27 13.55 4.13 -3.28
N PRO A 28 14.50 3.36 -2.73
CA PRO A 28 14.38 2.80 -1.38
C PRO A 28 14.17 3.84 -0.28
N GLY A 29 14.77 5.03 -0.42
CA GLY A 29 14.54 6.14 0.52
C GLY A 29 13.09 6.63 0.50
N GLU A 30 12.49 6.78 -0.69
CA GLU A 30 11.08 7.18 -0.81
C GLU A 30 10.13 6.12 -0.24
N TRP A 31 10.44 4.84 -0.44
CA TRP A 31 9.70 3.76 0.20
C TRP A 31 9.73 3.88 1.72
N HIS A 32 10.92 3.99 2.28
CA HIS A 32 11.12 4.15 3.71
C HIS A 32 10.34 5.35 4.25
N ASP A 33 10.53 6.53 3.66
CA ASP A 33 9.89 7.77 4.11
C ASP A 33 8.36 7.66 4.10
N ILE A 34 7.77 7.10 3.04
CA ILE A 34 6.32 6.97 2.90
C ILE A 34 5.76 5.91 3.84
N PHE A 35 6.39 4.73 3.95
CA PHE A 35 5.93 3.66 4.83
C PHE A 35 6.07 4.05 6.30
N SER A 36 7.18 4.68 6.70
CA SER A 36 7.37 5.18 8.07
C SER A 36 6.37 6.28 8.41
N ALA A 37 6.14 7.26 7.51
CA ALA A 37 5.14 8.30 7.76
C ALA A 37 3.70 7.73 7.86
N ALA A 38 3.39 6.67 7.12
CA ALA A 38 2.11 5.98 7.21
C ALA A 38 1.97 5.20 8.53
N TRP A 39 3.02 4.49 8.93
CA TRP A 39 3.08 3.81 10.23
C TRP A 39 2.85 4.80 11.37
N ASP A 40 3.63 5.89 11.43
CA ASP A 40 3.57 6.87 12.52
C ASP A 40 2.17 7.50 12.64
N ARG A 41 1.53 7.78 11.49
CA ARG A 41 0.14 8.27 11.45
C ARG A 41 -0.83 7.26 12.05
N LEU A 42 -0.76 6.00 11.61
CA LEU A 42 -1.68 4.95 12.05
C LEU A 42 -1.46 4.58 13.53
N GLU A 43 -0.21 4.57 13.98
CA GLU A 43 0.12 4.39 15.40
C GLU A 43 -0.46 5.53 16.25
N ASN A 44 -0.36 6.78 15.78
CA ASN A 44 -0.99 7.91 16.46
C ASN A 44 -2.52 7.80 16.48
N ASP A 45 -3.14 7.38 15.37
CA ASP A 45 -4.58 7.14 15.29
C ASP A 45 -5.03 6.05 16.27
N LEU A 46 -4.30 4.94 16.36
CA LEU A 46 -4.57 3.83 17.29
C LEU A 46 -4.48 4.29 18.76
N GLN A 47 -3.42 5.02 19.12
CA GLN A 47 -3.22 5.56 20.47
C GLN A 47 -4.35 6.50 20.92
N HIS A 48 -5.01 7.18 19.98
CA HIS A 48 -6.13 8.08 20.26
C HIS A 48 -7.51 7.42 20.01
N HIS A 49 -7.55 6.08 19.83
CA HIS A 49 -8.76 5.32 19.55
C HIS A 49 -9.55 5.83 18.33
N ARG A 50 -8.84 6.34 17.31
CA ARG A 50 -9.42 6.68 16.02
C ARG A 50 -9.49 5.43 15.14
N SER A 51 -10.45 5.41 14.22
CA SER A 51 -10.59 4.30 13.27
C SER A 51 -9.37 4.23 12.36
N LEU A 52 -8.84 3.03 12.17
CA LEU A 52 -7.75 2.77 11.23
C LEU A 52 -8.30 2.36 9.86
N PRO A 53 -7.60 2.70 8.76
CA PRO A 53 -7.94 2.21 7.42
C PRO A 53 -7.43 0.78 7.15
N LEU A 54 -6.63 0.23 8.07
CA LEU A 54 -6.08 -1.12 8.04
C LEU A 54 -6.47 -1.85 9.34
N ASP A 55 -6.38 -3.18 9.33
CA ASP A 55 -6.41 -3.98 10.56
C ASP A 55 -5.27 -3.53 11.51
N ASP A 56 -5.54 -3.43 12.82
CA ASP A 56 -4.56 -2.96 13.80
C ASP A 56 -3.35 -3.90 13.92
N TYR A 57 -3.51 -5.16 13.52
CA TYR A 57 -2.43 -6.13 13.37
C TYR A 57 -1.30 -5.63 12.46
N ALA A 58 -1.59 -4.75 11.49
CA ALA A 58 -0.60 -4.11 10.64
C ALA A 58 0.49 -3.36 11.45
N LEU A 59 0.17 -2.88 12.65
CA LEU A 59 1.10 -2.15 13.52
C LEU A 59 1.89 -3.07 14.48
N THR A 60 1.87 -4.39 14.26
CA THR A 60 2.65 -5.34 15.07
C THR A 60 4.14 -5.31 14.69
N SER A 61 4.45 -5.20 13.40
CA SER A 61 5.83 -5.09 12.92
C SER A 61 5.87 -4.49 11.51
N PRO A 62 7.02 -3.96 11.04
CA PRO A 62 7.15 -3.46 9.68
C PRO A 62 6.80 -4.49 8.60
N ALA A 63 7.11 -5.77 8.83
CA ALA A 63 6.76 -6.85 7.92
C ALA A 63 5.24 -7.05 7.83
N GLU A 64 4.55 -7.02 8.97
CA GLU A 64 3.09 -7.11 9.03
C GLU A 64 2.42 -5.91 8.37
N PHE A 65 2.98 -4.72 8.59
CA PHE A 65 2.50 -3.51 7.95
C PHE A 65 2.53 -3.63 6.42
N PHE A 66 3.64 -4.10 5.87
CA PHE A 66 3.76 -4.36 4.45
C PHE A 66 2.77 -5.44 3.98
N ALA A 67 2.61 -6.53 4.73
CA ALA A 67 1.71 -7.63 4.37
C ALA A 67 0.23 -7.21 4.36
N VAL A 68 -0.24 -6.49 5.38
CA VAL A 68 -1.63 -5.98 5.48
C VAL A 68 -1.87 -4.86 4.47
N CYS A 69 -0.90 -3.98 4.22
CA CYS A 69 -0.99 -3.00 3.13
C CYS A 69 -1.14 -3.69 1.77
N SER A 70 -0.42 -4.79 1.55
CA SER A 70 -0.48 -5.56 0.31
C SER A 70 -1.83 -6.27 0.16
N GLU A 71 -2.35 -6.87 1.22
CA GLU A 71 -3.69 -7.46 1.24
C GLU A 71 -4.76 -6.42 0.90
N THR A 72 -4.75 -5.28 1.59
CA THR A 72 -5.68 -4.17 1.33
C THR A 72 -5.55 -3.63 -0.09
N PHE A 73 -4.33 -3.55 -0.63
CA PHE A 73 -4.10 -3.14 -2.02
C PHE A 73 -4.75 -4.07 -3.05
N PHE A 74 -4.84 -5.37 -2.80
CA PHE A 74 -5.47 -6.31 -3.74
C PHE A 74 -6.96 -6.53 -3.46
N GLU A 75 -7.39 -6.48 -2.19
CA GLU A 75 -8.77 -6.78 -1.79
C GLU A 75 -9.68 -5.55 -1.81
N THR A 76 -9.19 -4.40 -1.33
CA THR A 76 -9.95 -3.14 -1.23
C THR A 76 -9.13 -1.93 -1.71
N PRO A 77 -8.67 -1.94 -2.98
CA PRO A 77 -7.77 -0.90 -3.49
C PRO A 77 -8.36 0.52 -3.46
N GLU A 78 -9.69 0.67 -3.51
CA GLU A 78 -10.39 1.94 -3.36
C GLU A 78 -10.10 2.59 -2.01
N THR A 79 -10.28 1.83 -0.93
CA THR A 79 -10.01 2.26 0.45
C THR A 79 -8.53 2.62 0.61
N MET A 80 -7.63 1.76 0.15
CA MET A 80 -6.19 2.01 0.18
C MET A 80 -5.82 3.33 -0.52
N LYS A 81 -6.40 3.58 -1.70
CA LYS A 81 -6.14 4.79 -2.48
C LYS A 81 -6.72 6.04 -1.81
N GLN A 82 -7.89 5.94 -1.17
CA GLN A 82 -8.52 7.06 -0.48
C GLN A 82 -7.78 7.43 0.80
N ASP A 83 -7.47 6.45 1.65
CA ASP A 83 -6.93 6.71 2.99
C ASP A 83 -5.40 6.78 3.03
N MET A 84 -4.73 6.04 2.14
CA MET A 84 -3.27 5.89 2.08
C MET A 84 -2.72 6.05 0.64
N PRO A 85 -3.03 7.16 -0.07
CA PRO A 85 -2.73 7.32 -1.50
C PRO A 85 -1.25 7.19 -1.86
N LYS A 86 -0.35 7.64 -0.97
CA LYS A 86 1.10 7.53 -1.19
C LYS A 86 1.58 6.09 -1.11
N VAL A 87 1.09 5.32 -0.14
CA VAL A 87 1.41 3.89 0.00
C VAL A 87 0.83 3.11 -1.18
N TYR A 88 -0.41 3.39 -1.57
CA TYR A 88 -1.00 2.83 -2.79
C TYR A 88 -0.12 3.05 -4.03
N GLY A 89 0.38 4.28 -4.23
CA GLY A 89 1.26 4.61 -5.34
C GLY A 89 2.58 3.84 -5.35
N LEU A 90 3.16 3.56 -4.18
CA LEU A 90 4.35 2.72 -4.06
C LEU A 90 4.04 1.25 -4.35
N LEU A 91 2.93 0.73 -3.85
CA LEU A 91 2.51 -0.64 -4.12
C LEU A 91 2.18 -0.86 -5.61
N CYS A 92 1.64 0.15 -6.29
CA CYS A 92 1.49 0.12 -7.75
C CYS A 92 2.84 -0.04 -8.47
N GLN A 93 3.87 0.69 -8.04
CA GLN A 93 5.22 0.59 -8.61
C GLN A 93 5.86 -0.77 -8.29
N PHE A 94 5.70 -1.23 -7.04
CA PHE A 94 6.25 -2.50 -6.57
C PHE A 94 5.63 -3.71 -7.26
N TYR A 95 4.30 -3.82 -7.26
CA TYR A 95 3.59 -4.92 -7.90
C TYR A 95 3.47 -4.77 -9.42
N ARG A 96 3.85 -3.61 -9.97
CA ARG A 96 3.66 -3.23 -11.39
C ARG A 96 2.21 -3.45 -11.86
N GLN A 97 1.28 -3.18 -10.96
CA GLN A 97 -0.16 -3.38 -11.16
C GLN A 97 -0.93 -2.15 -10.69
N GLN A 98 -2.05 -1.89 -11.34
CA GLN A 98 -3.00 -0.85 -10.95
C GLN A 98 -4.38 -1.52 -10.84
N PRO A 99 -4.76 -2.02 -9.65
CA PRO A 99 -6.06 -2.66 -9.45
C PRO A 99 -7.25 -1.72 -9.76
N LEU A 100 -7.05 -0.41 -9.56
CA LEU A 100 -8.00 0.60 -9.99
C LEU A 100 -7.61 1.09 -11.38
N PRO A 101 -8.51 0.96 -12.37
CA PRO A 101 -8.32 1.64 -13.63
C PRO A 101 -8.12 3.13 -13.39
N VAL A 102 -7.18 3.74 -14.11
CA VAL A 102 -7.23 5.20 -14.30
C VAL A 102 -8.63 5.46 -14.82
N ALA A 103 -9.43 6.26 -14.10
CA ALA A 103 -10.75 6.64 -14.56
C ALA A 103 -10.56 7.22 -15.96
N ALA A 104 -10.90 6.43 -16.99
CA ALA A 104 -10.95 6.93 -18.34
C ALA A 104 -11.92 8.08 -18.25
N SER A 105 -11.45 9.31 -18.43
CA SER A 105 -12.33 10.45 -18.55
C SER A 105 -13.35 10.05 -19.60
N LYS A 106 -14.59 9.77 -19.17
CA LYS A 106 -15.72 9.66 -20.09
C LYS A 106 -15.82 11.03 -20.70
N MET A 107 -15.11 11.21 -21.79
CA MET A 107 -15.28 12.32 -22.71
C MET A 107 -16.72 12.14 -23.18
N GLN A 108 -17.59 12.89 -22.54
CA GLN A 108 -19.00 12.98 -22.84
C GLN A 108 -19.10 13.44 -24.29
N LEU A 109 -19.19 12.48 -25.23
CA LEU A 109 -19.72 12.78 -26.55
C LEU A 109 -21.23 12.92 -26.37
N ALA A 110 -21.61 14.10 -25.86
CA ALA A 110 -22.85 14.72 -26.27
C ALA A 110 -22.71 14.99 -27.77
N GLY A 111 -23.45 14.22 -28.56
CA GLY A 111 -23.50 14.37 -30.00
C GLY A 111 -24.83 13.86 -30.50
N ASN A 112 -25.82 14.77 -30.50
CA ASN A 112 -27.08 14.74 -31.26
C ASN A 112 -27.03 13.81 -32.50
N ASN A 113 -27.99 12.92 -32.65
CA ASN A 113 -29.31 13.18 -33.25
C ASN A 113 -30.08 11.85 -33.38
#